data_AF-A0A2G9RNC1-F1
#
_entry.id   AF-A0A2G9RNC1-F1
#
_cell.length_a   1.000
_cell.length_b   1.000
_cell.length_c   1.000
_cell.angle_alpha   90.00
_cell.angle_beta   90.00
_cell.angle_gamma   90.00
#
_symmetry.space_group_name_H-M   'P 1'
#
loop_
_entity.id
_entity.type
_entity.pdbx_description
1 polymer ?
#
loop_
_entity_poly.entity_id
_entity_poly.type
_entity_poly.pdbx_seq_one_letter_code
_entity_poly.pdbx_strand_id
1 'polypeptide(L)'
;MLTWCLEIRATPKKAMIRALVEHTSDAGERRRLQELCSKQGGSDYNHFVRDLSVGILDLLNAFPSCRPPIELLIEHLPKLQTRPYSAASSTLCHPGKLHFVFNIVEFAPCGERSVPRRGVCTGWLAKLSTMQNSSEDPATPQVCPPCRTPLFLTC
;
A
#
# COMPACT_ATOMS: atom_id res chain seq x y z
N MET A 1 8.75 -1.78 11.41
CA MET A 1 8.22 -0.47 10.96
C MET A 1 7.56 -0.53 9.59
N LEU A 2 8.23 -1.01 8.53
CA LEU A 2 7.70 -0.98 7.15
C LEU A 2 6.33 -1.67 6.97
N THR A 3 6.08 -2.77 7.68
CA THR A 3 4.84 -3.56 7.56
C THR A 3 3.61 -2.86 8.14
N TRP A 4 3.78 -2.09 9.22
CA TRP A 4 2.66 -1.65 10.07
C TRP A 4 2.52 -0.13 10.17
N CYS A 5 3.57 0.62 9.83
CA CYS A 5 3.63 2.06 10.12
C CYS A 5 3.65 2.90 8.86
N LEU A 6 4.15 2.40 7.73
CA LEU A 6 4.38 3.18 6.52
C LEU A 6 3.55 2.65 5.35
N GLU A 7 2.97 3.57 4.58
CA GLU A 7 2.25 3.24 3.35
C GLU A 7 3.23 3.15 2.18
N ILE A 8 3.88 2.00 2.06
CA ILE A 8 4.86 1.71 1.00
C ILE A 8 4.25 1.69 -0.41
N ARG A 9 2.91 1.63 -0.53
CA ARG A 9 2.22 1.69 -1.84
C ARG A 9 1.74 3.09 -2.19
N ALA A 10 2.04 4.10 -1.37
CA ALA A 10 1.73 5.48 -1.71
C ALA A 10 2.52 5.92 -2.96
N THR A 11 1.86 6.72 -3.80
CA THR A 11 2.52 7.36 -4.94
C THR A 11 3.58 8.34 -4.44
N PRO A 12 4.86 8.19 -4.86
CA PRO A 12 5.95 9.03 -4.40
C PRO A 12 5.73 10.47 -4.89
N LYS A 13 5.70 11.43 -3.95
CA LYS A 13 5.59 12.86 -4.28
C LYS A 13 6.83 13.33 -5.02
N LYS A 14 6.70 14.39 -5.82
CA LYS A 14 7.85 15.03 -6.51
C LYS A 14 9.03 15.37 -5.58
N ALA A 15 8.77 15.74 -4.33
CA ALA A 15 9.81 15.99 -3.34
C ALA A 15 10.64 14.73 -3.02
N MET A 16 9.98 13.59 -2.86
CA MET A 16 10.66 12.30 -2.67
C MET A 16 11.48 11.94 -3.91
N ILE A 17 10.91 12.06 -5.11
CA ILE A 17 11.63 11.82 -6.37
C ILE A 17 12.87 12.72 -6.46
N ARG A 18 12.77 13.99 -6.08
CA ARG A 18 13.90 14.93 -6.05
C ARG A 18 15.00 14.47 -5.08
N ALA A 19 14.64 13.92 -3.92
CA ALA A 19 15.61 13.39 -2.96
C ALA A 19 16.32 12.15 -3.50
N LEU A 20 15.62 11.28 -4.25
CA LEU A 20 16.19 10.08 -4.88
C LEU A 20 17.26 10.39 -5.94
N VAL A 21 17.18 11.54 -6.60
CA VAL A 21 18.16 11.97 -7.64
C VAL A 21 19.60 11.93 -7.12
N GLU A 22 19.85 12.33 -5.88
CA GLU A 22 21.22 12.34 -5.32
C GLU A 22 21.75 10.95 -4.99
N HIS A 23 20.87 9.94 -4.94
CA HIS A 23 21.20 8.55 -4.67
C HIS A 23 21.15 7.67 -5.92
N THR A 24 21.11 8.28 -7.11
CA THR A 24 21.07 7.60 -8.40
C THR A 24 22.41 7.80 -9.12
N SER A 25 23.09 6.70 -9.42
CA SER A 25 24.46 6.73 -9.96
C SER A 25 24.51 6.79 -11.48
N ASP A 26 23.54 6.17 -12.17
CA ASP A 26 23.46 6.23 -13.62
C ASP A 26 22.99 7.61 -14.09
N ALA A 27 23.69 8.20 -15.05
CA ALA A 27 23.41 9.55 -15.52
C ALA A 27 22.07 9.65 -16.26
N GLY A 28 21.66 8.61 -16.97
CA GLY A 28 20.38 8.55 -17.69
C GLY A 28 19.21 8.43 -16.72
N GLU A 29 19.28 7.52 -15.76
CA GLU A 29 18.30 7.37 -14.69
C GLU A 29 18.18 8.64 -13.85
N ARG A 30 19.31 9.23 -13.44
CA ARG A 30 19.35 10.48 -12.68
C ARG A 30 18.67 11.61 -13.44
N ARG A 31 18.94 11.75 -14.74
CA ARG A 31 18.30 12.74 -15.61
C ARG A 31 16.79 12.50 -15.70
N ARG A 32 16.35 11.25 -15.85
CA ARG A 32 14.91 10.94 -15.92
C ARG A 32 14.18 11.27 -14.63
N LEU A 33 14.78 10.99 -13.47
CA LEU A 33 14.23 11.40 -12.16
C LEU A 33 14.16 12.92 -12.01
N GLN A 34 15.17 13.65 -12.50
CA GLN A 34 15.16 15.12 -12.54
C GLN A 34 14.01 15.65 -13.40
N GLU A 35 13.77 15.06 -14.57
CA GLU A 35 12.64 15.41 -15.44
C GLU A 35 11.31 15.21 -14.71
N LEU A 36 11.08 14.04 -14.09
CA LEU A 36 9.85 13.71 -13.36
C LEU A 36 9.57 14.67 -12.18
N CYS A 37 10.60 15.12 -11.46
CA CYS A 37 10.42 16.05 -10.34
C CYS A 37 10.40 17.54 -10.76
N SER A 38 10.76 17.86 -12.02
CA SER A 38 10.81 19.23 -12.52
C SER A 38 9.41 19.86 -12.72
N LYS A 39 9.39 21.16 -12.99
CA LYS A 39 8.16 21.88 -13.40
C LYS A 39 7.73 21.45 -14.81
N GLN A 40 8.68 21.31 -15.72
CA GLN A 40 8.46 20.96 -17.12
C GLN A 40 7.92 19.53 -17.28
N GLY A 41 8.44 18.57 -16.50
CA GLY A 41 7.97 17.17 -16.51
C GLY A 41 6.71 16.91 -15.69
N GLY A 42 5.85 17.92 -15.48
CA GLY A 42 4.57 17.75 -14.78
C GLY A 42 3.61 16.79 -15.48
N SER A 43 3.54 16.84 -16.81
CA SER A 43 2.77 15.89 -17.62
C SER A 43 3.28 14.46 -17.42
N ASP A 44 4.58 14.27 -17.52
CA ASP A 44 5.24 12.96 -17.40
C ASP A 44 5.05 12.37 -16.01
N TYR A 45 5.22 13.18 -14.96
CA TYR A 45 4.94 12.73 -13.60
C TYR A 45 3.48 12.25 -13.45
N ASN A 46 2.54 13.00 -14.00
CA ASN A 46 1.13 12.60 -13.93
C ASN A 46 0.90 11.29 -14.68
N HIS A 47 1.37 11.22 -15.93
CA HIS A 47 1.13 10.09 -16.80
C HIS A 47 1.82 8.80 -16.33
N PHE A 48 3.10 8.88 -15.95
CA PHE A 48 3.90 7.69 -15.61
C PHE A 48 3.82 7.34 -14.12
N VAL A 49 3.70 8.31 -13.21
CA VAL A 49 3.78 8.05 -11.76
C VAL A 49 2.39 8.07 -11.11
N ARG A 50 1.65 9.17 -11.30
CA ARG A 50 0.39 9.39 -10.58
C ARG A 50 -0.75 8.54 -11.10
N ASP A 51 -1.00 8.61 -12.40
CA ASP A 51 -2.19 8.02 -13.02
C ASP A 51 -2.05 6.48 -13.03
N LEU A 52 -0.83 5.95 -13.14
CA LEU A 52 -0.53 4.52 -12.99
C LEU A 52 -0.38 4.07 -11.53
N SER A 53 -0.55 4.99 -10.56
CA SER A 53 -0.42 4.73 -9.11
C SER A 53 0.87 3.98 -8.75
N VAL A 54 1.99 4.39 -9.36
CA VAL A 54 3.33 3.79 -9.15
C VAL A 54 3.73 3.96 -7.69
N GLY A 55 4.15 2.88 -7.04
CA GLY A 55 4.67 2.91 -5.68
C GLY A 55 6.18 3.05 -5.66
N ILE A 56 6.76 3.29 -4.48
CA ILE A 56 8.22 3.44 -4.35
C ILE A 56 8.99 2.20 -4.84
N LEU A 57 8.46 1.00 -4.62
CA LEU A 57 9.11 -0.23 -5.06
C LEU A 57 9.18 -0.35 -6.59
N ASP A 58 8.12 0.09 -7.28
CA ASP A 58 8.10 0.08 -8.75
C ASP A 58 9.12 1.06 -9.30
N LEU A 59 9.19 2.26 -8.69
CA LEU A 59 10.16 3.28 -9.05
C LEU A 59 11.60 2.78 -8.87
N LEU A 60 11.91 2.14 -7.74
CA LEU A 60 13.25 1.58 -7.49
C LEU A 60 13.58 0.40 -8.41
N ASN A 61 12.59 -0.36 -8.87
CA ASN A 61 12.79 -1.42 -9.87
C ASN A 61 13.03 -0.83 -11.28
N ALA A 62 12.39 0.30 -11.61
CA ALA A 62 12.59 0.99 -12.89
C ALA A 62 13.93 1.74 -12.96
N PHE A 63 14.47 2.17 -11.82
CA PHE A 63 15.75 2.88 -11.69
C PHE A 63 16.73 2.08 -10.81
N PRO A 64 17.32 0.97 -11.32
CA PRO A 64 18.13 0.06 -10.52
C PRO A 64 19.43 0.67 -9.96
N SER A 65 19.91 1.79 -10.52
CA SER A 65 21.07 2.52 -9.98
C SER A 65 20.71 3.42 -8.78
N CYS A 66 19.42 3.62 -8.51
CA CYS A 66 18.92 4.39 -7.38
C CYS A 66 18.97 3.55 -6.09
N ARG A 67 19.91 3.90 -5.20
CA ARG A 67 20.14 3.21 -3.91
C ARG A 67 20.04 4.17 -2.74
N PRO A 68 18.84 4.65 -2.39
CA PRO A 68 18.65 5.57 -1.28
C PRO A 68 18.83 4.87 0.08
N PRO A 69 19.29 5.60 1.12
CA PRO A 69 19.26 5.10 2.48
C PRO A 69 17.81 4.92 2.97
N ILE A 70 17.59 3.97 3.88
CA ILE A 70 16.26 3.68 4.43
C ILE A 70 15.67 4.88 5.17
N GLU A 71 16.51 5.71 5.78
CA GLU A 71 16.12 6.92 6.53
C GLU A 71 15.37 7.92 5.64
N LEU A 72 15.88 8.15 4.42
CA LEU A 72 15.24 9.01 3.41
C LEU A 72 13.86 8.46 3.01
N LEU A 73 13.73 7.14 2.89
CA LEU A 73 12.44 6.53 2.60
C LEU A 73 11.45 6.75 3.74
N ILE A 74 11.89 6.60 5.00
CA ILE A 74 11.04 6.80 6.18
C ILE A 74 10.58 8.27 6.29
N GLU A 75 11.45 9.23 5.96
CA GLU A 75 11.12 10.66 6.00
C GLU A 75 9.99 11.03 5.01
N HIS A 76 9.99 10.41 3.83
CA HIS A 76 9.03 10.74 2.77
C HIS A 76 7.78 9.86 2.76
N LEU A 77 7.84 8.64 3.29
CA LEU A 77 6.71 7.72 3.26
C LEU A 77 5.62 8.15 4.26
N PRO A 78 4.36 8.27 3.81
CA PRO A 78 3.27 8.63 4.71
C PRO A 78 2.95 7.48 5.67
N LYS A 79 2.34 7.83 6.81
CA LYS A 79 1.86 6.86 7.78
C LYS A 79 0.78 5.96 7.17
N LEU A 80 0.88 4.66 7.42
CA LEU A 80 -0.13 3.67 7.05
C LEU A 80 -1.46 4.00 7.73
N GLN A 81 -2.49 4.30 6.94
CA GLN A 81 -3.80 4.69 7.44
C GLN A 81 -4.66 3.46 7.76
N THR A 82 -5.57 3.65 8.71
CA THR A 82 -6.61 2.68 9.06
C THR A 82 -7.74 2.71 8.06
N ARG A 83 -8.36 1.55 7.78
CA ARG A 83 -9.42 1.46 6.78
C ARG A 83 -10.75 1.31 7.52
N PRO A 84 -11.66 2.28 7.42
CA PRO A 84 -12.94 2.19 8.09
C PRO A 84 -13.88 1.22 7.36
N TYR A 85 -14.73 0.54 8.12
CA TYR A 85 -15.80 -0.31 7.61
C TYR A 85 -17.08 -0.06 8.39
N SER A 86 -18.23 -0.26 7.74
CA SER A 86 -19.54 -0.14 8.39
C SER A 86 -19.93 -1.47 9.04
N ALA A 87 -20.60 -1.41 10.19
CA ALA A 87 -21.20 -2.58 10.79
C ALA A 87 -22.37 -3.08 9.92
N ALA A 88 -22.36 -4.36 9.59
CA ALA A 88 -23.39 -5.06 8.83
C ALA A 88 -24.18 -6.04 9.71
N SER A 89 -24.14 -5.86 11.03
CA SER A 89 -24.83 -6.68 12.02
C SER A 89 -25.43 -5.83 13.13
N SER A 90 -26.51 -6.34 13.74
CA SER A 90 -27.06 -5.81 14.98
C SER A 90 -26.68 -6.69 16.18
N THR A 91 -26.33 -6.07 17.31
CA THR A 91 -26.04 -6.76 18.58
C THR A 91 -27.25 -7.48 19.16
N LEU A 92 -28.47 -7.08 18.76
CA LEU A 92 -29.70 -7.76 19.14
C LEU A 92 -29.85 -9.12 18.43
N CYS A 93 -29.47 -9.18 17.14
CA CYS A 93 -29.59 -10.40 16.34
C CYS A 93 -28.36 -11.31 16.48
N HIS A 94 -27.17 -10.74 16.69
CA HIS A 94 -25.91 -11.47 16.82
C HIS A 94 -25.11 -10.99 18.04
N PRO A 95 -25.50 -11.39 19.26
CA PRO A 95 -24.81 -10.99 20.49
C PRO A 95 -23.33 -11.40 20.47
N GLY A 96 -22.45 -10.46 20.83
CA GLY A 96 -20.99 -10.69 20.90
C GLY A 96 -20.30 -10.85 19.55
N LYS A 97 -21.00 -10.70 18.43
CA LYS A 97 -20.44 -10.79 17.08
C LYS A 97 -20.60 -9.47 16.34
N LEU A 98 -19.58 -9.12 15.56
CA LEU A 98 -19.59 -7.98 14.65
C LEU A 98 -19.36 -8.51 13.24
N HIS A 99 -20.30 -8.24 12.33
CA HIS A 99 -20.13 -8.52 10.92
C HIS A 99 -19.89 -7.21 10.18
N PHE A 100 -19.07 -7.28 9.13
CA PHE A 100 -18.87 -6.20 8.17
C PHE A 100 -18.68 -6.83 6.80
N VAL A 101 -19.05 -6.10 5.76
CA VAL A 101 -18.97 -6.57 4.38
C VAL A 101 -17.99 -5.69 3.62
N PHE A 102 -17.17 -6.30 2.75
CA PHE A 102 -16.22 -5.58 1.93
C PHE A 102 -16.05 -6.24 0.57
N ASN A 103 -15.77 -5.43 -0.44
CA ASN A 103 -15.34 -5.92 -1.74
C ASN A 103 -13.81 -6.04 -1.75
N ILE A 104 -13.29 -7.08 -2.41
CA ILE A 104 -11.86 -7.16 -2.68
C ILE A 104 -11.52 -6.09 -3.70
N VAL A 105 -10.67 -5.13 -3.30
CA VAL A 105 -10.21 -4.08 -4.20
C VAL A 105 -9.08 -4.67 -5.03
N GLU A 106 -9.22 -4.63 -6.35
CA GLU A 106 -8.21 -5.09 -7.29
C GLU A 106 -7.81 -3.95 -8.23
N PHE A 107 -6.52 -3.84 -8.47
CA PHE A 107 -5.91 -2.90 -9.39
C PHE A 107 -5.35 -3.70 -10.56
N ALA A 108 -5.78 -3.35 -11.77
CA ALA A 108 -5.30 -3.96 -12.98
C ALA A 108 -3.77 -3.79 -13.12
N PRO A 109 -3.10 -4.72 -13.82
CA PRO A 109 -1.74 -4.49 -14.32
C PRO A 109 -1.71 -3.19 -15.13
N CYS A 110 -0.60 -2.48 -15.06
CA CYS A 110 -0.50 -1.17 -15.66
C CYS A 110 0.95 -0.90 -16.03
N GLY A 111 1.24 -0.72 -17.32
CA GLY A 111 2.56 -0.31 -17.86
C GLY A 111 3.75 -0.96 -17.15
N GLU A 112 4.32 -0.22 -16.19
CA GLU A 112 5.48 -0.59 -15.37
C GLU A 112 5.22 -1.72 -14.35
N ARG A 113 3.97 -2.17 -14.18
CA ARG A 113 3.51 -3.18 -13.22
C ARG A 113 2.80 -4.32 -13.95
N SER A 114 3.51 -5.44 -14.09
CA SER A 114 3.00 -6.65 -14.76
C SER A 114 2.02 -7.47 -13.92
N VAL A 115 2.03 -7.31 -12.59
CA VAL A 115 1.24 -8.15 -11.67
C VAL A 115 0.02 -7.38 -11.13
N PRO A 116 -1.19 -7.97 -11.15
CA PRO A 116 -2.36 -7.36 -10.53
C PRO A 116 -2.13 -7.17 -9.03
N ARG A 117 -2.61 -6.06 -8.47
CA ARG A 117 -2.51 -5.79 -7.01
C ARG A 117 -3.87 -5.84 -6.36
N ARG A 118 -3.92 -6.39 -5.16
CA ARG A 118 -5.06 -6.23 -4.26
C ARG A 118 -4.87 -5.07 -3.32
N GLY A 119 -5.95 -4.45 -2.85
CA GLY A 119 -5.94 -3.45 -1.79
C GLY A 119 -5.21 -3.93 -0.54
N VAL A 120 -4.61 -3.01 0.22
CA VAL A 120 -3.83 -3.36 1.42
C VAL A 120 -4.69 -4.10 2.43
N CYS A 121 -5.79 -3.48 2.87
CA CYS A 121 -6.64 -4.04 3.90
C CYS A 121 -7.49 -5.20 3.35
N THR A 122 -8.19 -5.00 2.23
CA THR A 122 -9.09 -6.01 1.65
C THR A 122 -8.35 -7.25 1.16
N GLY A 123 -7.15 -7.09 0.58
CA GLY A 123 -6.30 -8.22 0.20
C GLY A 123 -5.74 -8.99 1.40
N TRP A 124 -5.47 -8.31 2.52
CA TRP A 124 -5.06 -8.97 3.77
C TRP A 124 -6.24 -9.70 4.43
N LEU A 125 -7.40 -9.06 4.53
CA LEU A 125 -8.63 -9.66 5.07
C LEU A 125 -9.06 -10.90 4.28
N ALA A 126 -8.99 -10.87 2.94
CA ALA A 126 -9.28 -12.02 2.10
C ALA A 126 -8.32 -13.21 2.32
N LYS A 127 -7.05 -12.93 2.66
CA LYS A 127 -6.09 -13.98 3.04
C LYS A 127 -6.40 -14.56 4.42
N LEU A 128 -6.84 -13.74 5.36
CA LEU A 128 -7.23 -14.22 6.69
C LEU A 128 -8.47 -15.10 6.65
N SER A 129 -9.49 -14.72 5.86
CA SER A 129 -10.72 -15.53 5.75
C SER A 129 -10.47 -16.89 5.10
N THR A 130 -9.56 -16.97 4.14
CA THR A 130 -9.18 -18.25 3.51
C THR A 130 -8.39 -19.16 4.46
N MET A 131 -7.56 -18.58 5.33
CA MET A 131 -6.83 -19.34 6.36
C MET A 131 -7.78 -19.92 7.42
N GLN A 132 -8.79 -19.17 7.86
CA GLN A 132 -9.77 -19.64 8.84
C GLN A 132 -10.64 -20.79 8.34
N ASN A 133 -10.98 -20.81 7.04
CA ASN A 133 -11.77 -21.90 6.46
C ASN A 133 -10.97 -23.22 6.31
N SER A 134 -9.66 -23.21 6.57
CA SER A 134 -8.80 -24.40 6.52
C SER A 134 -8.65 -25.08 7.89
N SER A 135 -9.25 -24.53 8.94
CA SER A 135 -9.10 -24.97 10.33
C SER A 135 -10.46 -25.05 11.06
N GLU A 136 -11.49 -25.58 10.41
CA GLU A 136 -12.69 -26.04 11.11
C GLU A 136 -12.46 -27.46 11.67
N ASP A 137 -11.72 -27.53 12.79
CA ASP A 137 -11.97 -28.51 13.84
C ASP A 137 -12.88 -27.83 14.89
N PRO A 138 -14.02 -28.44 15.29
CA PRO A 138 -15.02 -27.76 16.10
C PRO A 138 -14.70 -27.89 17.59
N ALA A 139 -13.77 -27.09 18.11
CA ALA A 139 -13.74 -26.61 19.50
C ALA A 139 -12.37 -26.02 19.86
N THR A 140 -12.19 -24.70 19.66
CA THR A 140 -11.44 -23.84 20.59
C THR A 140 -11.49 -22.39 20.09
N PRO A 141 -11.63 -21.39 20.98
CA PRO A 141 -11.52 -19.99 20.58
C PRO A 141 -10.05 -19.68 20.27
N GLN A 142 -9.66 -19.79 19.01
CA GLN A 142 -8.34 -19.35 18.57
C GLN A 142 -8.30 -17.82 18.56
N VAL A 143 -7.68 -17.28 19.61
CA VAL A 143 -7.31 -15.87 19.73
C VAL A 143 -6.36 -15.53 18.59
N CYS A 144 -6.84 -14.77 17.60
CA CYS A 144 -5.96 -14.15 16.60
C CYS A 144 -4.87 -13.33 17.33
N PRO A 145 -3.60 -13.40 16.91
CA PRO A 145 -2.55 -12.54 17.46
C PRO A 145 -2.98 -11.08 17.33
N PRO A 146 -2.56 -10.18 18.23
CA PRO A 146 -3.14 -8.84 18.37
C PRO A 146 -3.16 -8.12 17.03
N CYS A 147 -4.35 -8.02 16.43
CA CYS A 147 -4.60 -7.30 15.18
C CYS A 147 -4.38 -5.81 15.46
N ARG A 148 -3.14 -5.35 15.35
CA ARG A 148 -2.73 -3.96 15.54
C ARG A 148 -3.05 -3.07 14.34
N THR A 149 -3.88 -3.52 13.40
CA THR A 149 -4.47 -2.66 12.37
C THR A 149 -5.78 -2.11 12.95
N PRO A 150 -5.85 -0.83 13.35
CA PRO A 150 -7.10 -0.30 13.86
C PRO A 150 -8.15 -0.34 12.74
N LEU A 151 -9.24 -1.06 12.97
CA LEU A 151 -10.47 -0.96 12.20
C LEU A 151 -11.31 0.11 12.90
N PHE A 152 -11.53 1.24 12.24
CA PHE A 152 -12.46 2.25 12.73
C PHE A 152 -13.85 1.92 12.18
N LEU A 153 -14.80 1.62 13.06
CA LEU A 153 -16.18 1.38 12.67
C LEU A 153 -16.95 2.68 12.79
N THR A 154 -17.61 3.09 11.71
CA THR A 154 -18.53 4.23 11.72
C THR A 154 -19.95 3.70 11.56
N CYS A 155 -20.83 4.05 12.51
CA CYS A 155 -22.28 3.85 12.43
C CYS A 155 -22.92 4.87 11.49
#